data_AF-A0A7W8NJY3-F1
#
_entry.id   AF-A0A7W8NJY3-F1
#
_cell.length_a   1.000
_cell.length_b   1.000
_cell.length_c   1.000
_cell.angle_alpha   90.00
_cell.angle_beta   90.00
_cell.angle_gamma   90.00
#
_symmetry.space_group_name_H-M   'P 1'
#
loop_
_entity.id
_entity.type
_entity.pdbx_description
1 polymer ?
#
loop_
_entity_poly.entity_id
_entity_poly.type
_entity_poly.pdbx_seq_one_letter_code
_entity_poly.pdbx_strand_id
1 'polypeptide(L)'
;MNDTLDSTIIHERREAALSSAMRVEQLADSLSQAATSLHGAVMRAIRKRAGQGENGISQTQAQAVFALEVALRQQANQLYADAAGHTVAGLDAAQRQLSGLLDAVRLSIARNDNVRHWIILATSLLNLGNAVIARNPERILASVDKVRERLQTAPHD
;
A
#
# COMPACT_ATOMS: atom_id res chain seq x y z
N MET A 1 -2.84 32.33 34.25
CA MET A 1 -3.76 31.21 33.94
C MET A 1 -3.84 30.85 32.46
N ASN A 2 -3.07 31.52 31.56
CA ASN A 2 -2.99 31.15 30.13
C ASN A 2 -1.88 30.14 29.80
N ASP A 3 -0.76 30.11 30.53
CA ASP A 3 0.39 29.23 30.22
C ASP A 3 0.07 27.73 30.25
N THR A 4 -0.83 27.30 31.14
CA THR A 4 -1.17 25.87 31.31
C THR A 4 -2.08 25.35 30.19
N LEU A 5 -2.95 26.21 29.65
CA LEU A 5 -3.81 25.88 28.52
C LEU A 5 -3.01 25.80 27.20
N ASP A 6 -2.06 26.71 27.01
CA ASP A 6 -1.21 26.73 25.80
C ASP A 6 -0.25 25.54 25.76
N SER A 7 0.33 25.16 26.90
CA SER A 7 1.21 23.99 27.03
C SER A 7 0.48 22.66 26.72
N THR A 8 -0.77 22.53 27.16
CA THR A 8 -1.58 21.33 26.90
C THR A 8 -1.93 21.20 25.42
N ILE A 9 -2.34 22.29 24.77
CA ILE A 9 -2.69 22.29 23.34
C ILE A 9 -1.46 21.98 22.47
N ILE A 10 -0.28 22.50 22.83
CA ILE A 10 0.98 22.21 22.11
C ILE A 10 1.34 20.71 22.25
N HIS A 11 1.15 20.12 23.44
CA HIS A 11 1.43 18.71 23.67
C HIS A 11 0.50 17.81 22.84
N GLU A 12 -0.81 18.03 22.88
CA GLU A 12 -1.79 17.26 22.10
C GLU A 12 -1.54 17.35 20.59
N ARG A 13 -1.21 18.55 20.08
CA ARG A 13 -0.87 18.73 18.66
C ARG A 13 0.39 17.97 18.27
N ARG A 14 1.39 17.93 19.14
CA ARG A 14 2.63 17.18 18.92
C ARG A 14 2.38 15.67 18.93
N GLU A 15 1.58 15.17 19.86
CA GLU A 15 1.21 13.75 19.91
C GLU A 15 0.40 13.32 18.67
N ALA A 16 -0.54 14.15 18.22
CA ALA A 16 -1.29 13.92 17.00
C ALA A 16 -0.37 13.91 15.76
N ALA A 17 0.61 14.81 15.69
CA ALA A 17 1.61 14.83 14.63
C ALA A 17 2.48 13.57 14.60
N LEU A 18 2.98 13.14 15.77
CA LEU A 18 3.76 11.91 15.89
C LEU A 18 2.94 10.67 15.51
N SER A 19 1.70 10.57 15.98
CA SER A 19 0.81 9.45 15.63
C SER A 19 0.54 9.40 14.12
N SER A 20 0.36 10.56 13.48
CA SER A 20 0.13 10.63 12.05
C SER A 20 1.37 10.23 11.24
N ALA A 21 2.55 10.73 11.62
CA ALA A 21 3.82 10.36 11.00
C ALA A 21 4.04 8.83 11.03
N MET A 22 3.88 8.21 12.21
CA MET A 22 3.99 6.76 12.36
C MET A 22 3.04 5.98 11.44
N ARG A 23 1.83 6.50 11.19
CA ARG A 23 0.86 5.83 10.31
C ARG A 23 1.25 5.94 8.83
N VAL A 24 1.78 7.10 8.43
CA VAL A 24 2.30 7.29 7.07
C VAL A 24 3.50 6.36 6.84
N GLU A 25 4.39 6.20 7.83
CA GLU A 25 5.49 5.23 7.80
C GLU A 25 4.99 3.78 7.70
N GLN A 26 3.99 3.40 8.50
CA GLN A 26 3.40 2.05 8.43
C GLN A 26 2.82 1.73 7.05
N LEU A 27 2.18 2.72 6.41
CA LEU A 27 1.70 2.57 5.04
C LEU A 27 2.88 2.41 4.06
N ALA A 28 3.90 3.26 4.18
CA ALA A 28 5.10 3.19 3.34
C ALA A 28 5.81 1.82 3.46
N ASP A 29 5.94 1.29 4.68
CA ASP A 29 6.48 -0.04 4.94
C ASP A 29 5.64 -1.12 4.27
N SER A 30 4.31 -1.04 4.42
CA SER A 30 3.40 -1.98 3.79
C SER A 30 3.46 -1.96 2.25
N LEU A 31 3.56 -0.78 1.63
CA LEU A 31 3.75 -0.67 0.17
C LEU A 31 5.09 -1.28 -0.27
N SER A 32 6.15 -1.08 0.52
CA SER A 32 7.48 -1.66 0.26
C SER A 32 7.45 -3.20 0.35
N GLN A 33 6.71 -3.74 1.31
CA GLN A 33 6.54 -5.18 1.48
C GLN A 33 5.64 -5.79 0.39
N ALA A 34 4.61 -5.07 -0.06
CA ALA A 34 3.80 -5.46 -1.21
C ALA A 34 4.64 -5.51 -2.49
N ALA A 35 5.49 -4.49 -2.72
CA ALA A 35 6.45 -4.47 -3.84
C ALA A 35 7.41 -5.67 -3.79
N THR A 36 7.93 -6.01 -2.59
CA THR A 36 8.78 -7.18 -2.39
C THR A 36 8.06 -8.49 -2.71
N SER A 37 6.80 -8.61 -2.29
CA SER A 37 5.97 -9.80 -2.58
C SER A 37 5.65 -9.92 -4.06
N LEU A 38 5.37 -8.80 -4.72
CA LEU A 38 5.13 -8.73 -6.16
C LEU A 38 6.38 -9.13 -6.96
N HIS A 39 7.56 -8.65 -6.53
CA HIS A 39 8.85 -9.06 -7.09
C HIS A 39 9.07 -10.57 -6.94
N GLY A 40 8.81 -11.12 -5.75
CA GLY A 40 8.90 -12.56 -5.51
C GLY A 40 7.96 -13.36 -6.43
N ALA A 41 6.72 -12.90 -6.59
CA ALA A 41 5.70 -13.54 -7.40
C ALA A 41 6.06 -13.54 -8.90
N VAL A 42 6.47 -12.39 -9.45
CA VAL A 42 6.88 -12.29 -10.86
C VAL A 42 8.10 -13.16 -11.15
N MET A 43 9.09 -13.19 -10.24
CA MET A 43 10.27 -14.03 -10.41
C MET A 43 9.95 -15.53 -10.38
N ARG A 44 9.00 -15.96 -9.54
CA ARG A 44 8.50 -17.34 -9.57
C ARG A 44 7.83 -17.66 -10.90
N ALA A 45 6.96 -16.77 -11.40
CA ALA A 45 6.26 -17.00 -12.66
C ALA A 45 7.21 -17.01 -13.87
N ILE A 46 8.28 -16.19 -13.86
CA ILE A 46 9.34 -16.22 -14.89
C ILE A 46 10.07 -17.57 -14.85
N ARG A 47 10.46 -18.05 -13.66
CA ARG A 47 11.11 -19.37 -13.51
C ARG A 47 10.19 -20.51 -13.94
N LYS A 48 8.90 -20.43 -13.62
CA LYS A 48 7.88 -21.38 -14.07
C LYS A 48 7.82 -21.44 -15.58
N ARG A 49 7.85 -20.29 -16.26
CA ARG A 49 7.92 -20.23 -17.73
C ARG A 49 9.17 -20.88 -18.30
N ALA A 50 10.33 -20.64 -17.68
CA ALA A 50 11.59 -21.24 -18.11
C ALA A 50 11.59 -22.78 -17.97
N GLY A 51 10.91 -23.33 -16.95
CA GLY A 51 10.84 -24.78 -16.71
C GLY A 51 9.65 -25.50 -17.36
N GLN A 52 8.55 -24.81 -17.65
CA GLN A 52 7.29 -25.39 -18.12
C GLN A 52 6.80 -24.83 -19.48
N GLY A 53 7.63 -24.07 -20.18
CA GLY A 53 7.29 -23.49 -21.48
C GLY A 53 6.23 -22.40 -21.36
N GLU A 54 5.23 -22.37 -22.24
CA GLU A 54 4.24 -21.29 -22.33
C GLU A 54 3.28 -21.16 -21.11
N ASN A 55 3.30 -22.11 -20.18
CA ASN A 55 2.47 -22.12 -18.96
C ASN A 55 2.91 -21.11 -17.86
N GLY A 56 3.64 -20.07 -18.23
CA GLY A 56 4.13 -19.03 -17.31
C GLY A 56 3.88 -17.61 -17.83
N ILE A 57 4.42 -16.61 -17.12
CA ILE A 57 4.12 -15.20 -17.39
C ILE A 57 4.71 -14.70 -18.74
N SER A 58 3.92 -13.96 -19.52
CA SER A 58 4.42 -13.34 -20.75
C SER A 58 5.51 -12.29 -20.46
N GLN A 59 6.38 -11.98 -21.43
CA GLN A 59 7.41 -10.94 -21.22
C GLN A 59 6.77 -9.58 -20.96
N THR A 60 5.73 -9.22 -21.73
CA THR A 60 4.96 -7.99 -21.57
C THR A 60 4.29 -7.92 -20.20
N GLN A 61 3.74 -9.04 -19.73
CA GLN A 61 3.14 -9.15 -18.40
C GLN A 61 4.20 -8.94 -17.30
N ALA A 62 5.37 -9.57 -17.42
CA ALA A 62 6.46 -9.39 -16.46
C ALA A 62 6.92 -7.93 -16.39
N GLN A 63 7.07 -7.27 -17.55
CA GLN A 63 7.42 -5.84 -17.62
C GLN A 63 6.38 -4.95 -16.93
N ALA A 64 5.09 -5.20 -17.15
CA ALA A 64 4.02 -4.46 -16.49
C ALA A 64 4.06 -4.64 -14.96
N VAL A 65 4.30 -5.86 -14.50
CA VAL A 65 4.42 -6.15 -13.06
C VAL A 65 5.65 -5.46 -12.44
N PHE A 66 6.80 -5.45 -13.12
CA PHE A 66 7.97 -4.71 -12.66
C PHE A 66 7.73 -3.20 -12.60
N ALA A 67 7.04 -2.61 -13.59
CA ALA A 67 6.72 -1.19 -13.55
C ALA A 67 5.86 -0.83 -12.31
N LEU A 68 4.89 -1.68 -11.97
CA LEU A 68 4.08 -1.50 -10.76
C LEU A 68 4.89 -1.68 -9.49
N GLU A 69 5.81 -2.64 -9.46
CA GLU A 69 6.72 -2.87 -8.34
C GLU A 69 7.61 -1.65 -8.07
N VAL A 70 8.21 -1.07 -9.11
CA VAL A 70 8.99 0.16 -9.01
C VAL A 70 8.12 1.33 -8.55
N ALA A 71 6.91 1.49 -9.09
CA ALA A 71 6.00 2.55 -8.69
C ALA A 71 5.62 2.45 -7.20
N LEU A 72 5.38 1.24 -6.69
CA LEU A 72 5.08 1.03 -5.26
C LEU A 72 6.25 1.46 -4.38
N ARG A 73 7.49 1.15 -4.77
CA ARG A 73 8.69 1.58 -4.04
C ARG A 73 8.88 3.09 -4.06
N GLN A 74 8.69 3.71 -5.22
CA GLN A 74 8.80 5.17 -5.35
C GLN A 74 7.78 5.86 -4.46
N GLN A 75 6.54 5.38 -4.46
CA GLN A 75 5.49 5.93 -3.63
C GLN A 75 5.75 5.69 -2.13
N ALA A 76 6.26 4.52 -1.74
CA ALA A 76 6.69 4.28 -0.37
C ALA A 76 7.77 5.28 0.07
N ASN A 77 8.78 5.51 -0.77
CA ASN A 77 9.84 6.48 -0.48
C ASN A 77 9.30 7.91 -0.35
N GLN A 78 8.30 8.29 -1.16
CA GLN A 78 7.60 9.57 -1.03
C GLN A 78 6.86 9.68 0.31
N LEU A 79 6.14 8.63 0.71
CA LEU A 79 5.44 8.60 2.00
C LEU A 79 6.41 8.68 3.18
N TYR A 80 7.56 7.99 3.12
CA TYR A 80 8.60 8.14 4.14
C TYR A 80 9.12 9.58 4.24
N ALA A 81 9.31 10.26 3.11
CA ALA A 81 9.71 11.66 3.10
C ALA A 81 8.60 12.58 3.65
N ASP A 82 7.33 12.30 3.34
CA ASP A 82 6.17 13.06 3.80
C ASP A 82 5.87 12.84 5.29
N ALA A 83 6.16 11.66 5.85
CA ALA A 83 5.95 11.34 7.26
C ALA A 83 6.71 12.29 8.20
N ALA A 84 7.85 12.82 7.75
CA ALA A 84 8.64 13.79 8.51
C ALA A 84 7.98 15.18 8.61
N GLY A 85 6.92 15.45 7.84
CA GLY A 85 6.39 16.80 7.65
C GLY A 85 5.12 17.16 8.41
N HIS A 86 4.09 16.30 8.44
CA HIS A 86 2.72 16.79 8.74
C HIS A 86 1.71 15.75 9.25
N THR A 87 0.71 16.24 9.99
CA THR A 87 -0.53 15.51 10.31
C THR A 87 -1.39 15.28 9.07
N VAL A 88 -1.63 14.03 8.70
CA VAL A 88 -2.64 13.59 7.72
C VAL A 88 -3.95 13.27 8.44
N ALA A 89 -4.92 14.17 8.33
CA ALA A 89 -6.27 13.94 8.85
C ALA A 89 -6.98 12.81 8.07
N GLY A 90 -7.68 11.93 8.79
CA GLY A 90 -8.49 10.83 8.20
C GLY A 90 -7.80 9.46 8.12
N LEU A 91 -6.48 9.40 8.33
CA LEU A 91 -5.77 8.12 8.39
C LEU A 91 -6.08 7.34 9.69
N ASP A 92 -6.51 8.03 10.75
CA ASP A 92 -6.86 7.45 12.04
C ASP A 92 -8.05 6.49 11.99
N ALA A 93 -9.12 6.90 11.31
CA ALA A 93 -10.34 6.11 11.17
C ALA A 93 -10.12 4.86 10.29
N ALA A 94 -9.26 4.96 9.28
CA ALA A 94 -8.99 3.88 8.34
C ALA A 94 -7.90 2.90 8.81
N GLN A 95 -7.05 3.28 9.78
CA GLN A 95 -5.80 2.56 10.11
C GLN A 95 -5.99 1.06 10.39
N ARG A 96 -6.89 0.69 11.29
CA ARG A 96 -7.07 -0.73 11.67
C ARG A 96 -7.52 -1.59 10.49
N GLN A 97 -8.39 -1.04 9.65
CA GLN A 97 -8.83 -1.72 8.44
C GLN A 97 -7.71 -1.79 7.41
N LEU A 98 -6.86 -0.77 7.36
CA LEU A 98 -5.75 -0.65 6.43
C LEU A 98 -4.66 -1.69 6.66
N SER A 99 -4.19 -1.84 7.91
CA SER A 99 -3.12 -2.81 8.23
C SER A 99 -3.52 -4.25 7.88
N GLY A 100 -4.70 -4.70 8.32
CA GLY A 100 -5.17 -6.05 8.01
C GLY A 100 -5.41 -6.29 6.52
N LEU A 101 -5.83 -5.26 5.80
CA LEU A 101 -6.05 -5.32 4.36
C LEU A 101 -4.72 -5.37 3.59
N LEU A 102 -3.71 -4.61 4.00
CA LEU A 102 -2.38 -4.62 3.39
C LEU A 102 -1.68 -5.98 3.57
N ASP A 103 -1.80 -6.58 4.75
CA ASP A 103 -1.34 -7.94 5.01
C ASP A 103 -2.06 -8.96 4.11
N ALA A 104 -3.38 -8.81 3.93
CA ALA A 104 -4.17 -9.66 3.05
C ALA A 104 -3.77 -9.50 1.57
N VAL A 105 -3.51 -8.28 1.10
CA VAL A 105 -2.99 -8.04 -0.27
C VAL A 105 -1.65 -8.73 -0.46
N ARG A 106 -0.72 -8.57 0.48
CA ARG A 106 0.60 -9.20 0.45
C ARG A 106 0.48 -10.72 0.34
N LEU A 107 -0.39 -11.31 1.17
CA LEU A 107 -0.62 -12.74 1.20
C LEU A 107 -1.28 -13.24 -0.11
N SER A 108 -2.22 -12.48 -0.67
CA SER A 108 -2.86 -12.81 -1.95
C SER A 108 -1.87 -12.82 -3.11
N ILE A 109 -1.02 -11.78 -3.23
CA ILE A 109 0.04 -11.71 -4.23
C ILE A 109 1.05 -12.86 -4.05
N ALA A 110 1.37 -13.20 -2.80
CA ALA A 110 2.32 -14.28 -2.52
C ALA A 110 1.77 -15.68 -2.89
N ARG A 111 0.45 -15.91 -2.75
CA ARG A 111 -0.17 -17.24 -2.91
C ARG A 111 -0.75 -17.51 -4.29
N ASN A 112 -1.29 -16.49 -4.95
CA ASN A 112 -1.97 -16.66 -6.23
C ASN A 112 -0.97 -16.48 -7.38
N ASP A 113 -1.03 -17.31 -8.44
CA ASP A 113 -0.21 -17.20 -9.65
C ASP A 113 -0.88 -16.35 -10.77
N ASN A 114 -1.99 -15.67 -10.46
CA ASN A 114 -2.76 -14.87 -11.41
C ASN A 114 -2.21 -13.45 -11.55
N VAL A 115 -1.47 -13.23 -12.62
CA VAL A 115 -0.83 -11.94 -12.97
C VAL A 115 -1.83 -10.78 -13.07
N ARG A 116 -3.02 -11.02 -13.62
CA ARG A 116 -4.06 -9.98 -13.73
C ARG A 116 -4.49 -9.53 -12.34
N HIS A 117 -4.64 -10.48 -11.42
CA HIS A 117 -5.01 -10.18 -10.04
C HIS A 117 -3.92 -9.36 -9.33
N TRP A 118 -2.63 -9.72 -9.52
CA TRP A 118 -1.52 -8.93 -8.99
C TRP A 118 -1.53 -7.49 -9.47
N ILE A 119 -1.74 -7.29 -10.78
CA ILE A 119 -1.79 -5.96 -11.40
C ILE A 119 -2.92 -5.13 -10.76
N ILE A 120 -4.13 -5.69 -10.65
CA ILE A 120 -5.28 -5.00 -10.07
C ILE A 120 -5.02 -4.61 -8.60
N LEU A 121 -4.44 -5.53 -7.80
CA LEU A 121 -4.12 -5.25 -6.41
C LEU A 121 -3.04 -4.16 -6.29
N ALA A 122 -1.94 -4.28 -7.03
CA ALA A 122 -0.86 -3.29 -7.01
C ALA A 122 -1.34 -1.90 -7.46
N THR A 123 -2.14 -1.81 -8.53
CA THR A 123 -2.76 -0.53 -8.94
C THR A 123 -3.68 0.04 -7.87
N SER A 124 -4.42 -0.80 -7.14
CA SER A 124 -5.31 -0.34 -6.07
C SER A 124 -4.50 0.21 -4.88
N LEU A 125 -3.37 -0.41 -4.55
CA LEU A 125 -2.43 0.11 -3.55
C LEU A 125 -1.80 1.45 -3.97
N LEU A 126 -1.43 1.59 -5.25
CA LEU A 126 -0.93 2.87 -5.77
C LEU A 126 -1.95 4.00 -5.65
N ASN A 127 -3.23 3.71 -5.92
CA ASN A 127 -4.30 4.69 -5.77
C ASN A 127 -4.49 5.11 -4.30
N LEU A 128 -4.39 4.14 -3.38
CA LEU A 128 -4.44 4.41 -1.94
C LEU A 128 -3.28 5.31 -1.51
N GLY A 129 -2.04 5.01 -1.88
CA GLY A 129 -0.90 5.85 -1.55
C GLY A 129 -1.04 7.27 -2.11
N ASN A 130 -1.57 7.41 -3.33
CA ASN A 130 -1.83 8.72 -3.93
C ASN A 130 -2.91 9.50 -3.18
N ALA A 131 -3.95 8.83 -2.68
CA ALA A 131 -4.98 9.46 -1.86
C ALA A 131 -4.43 9.97 -0.52
N VAL A 132 -3.49 9.23 0.07
CA VAL A 132 -2.79 9.64 1.31
C VAL A 132 -1.86 10.83 1.05
N ILE A 133 -1.05 10.79 0.00
CA ILE A 133 -0.19 11.93 -0.42
C ILE A 133 -1.05 13.17 -0.71
N ALA A 134 -2.21 12.99 -1.36
CA ALA A 134 -3.15 14.07 -1.64
C ALA A 134 -3.90 14.58 -0.39
N ARG A 135 -3.71 13.95 0.78
CA ARG A 135 -4.32 14.31 2.07
C ARG A 135 -5.85 14.44 1.99
N ASN A 136 -6.49 13.59 1.20
CA ASN A 136 -7.93 13.63 0.99
C ASN A 136 -8.61 12.44 1.71
N PRO A 137 -9.29 12.68 2.85
CA PRO A 137 -9.83 11.61 3.69
C PRO A 137 -10.91 10.77 2.98
N GLU A 138 -11.77 11.40 2.17
CA GLU A 138 -12.81 10.69 1.41
C GLU A 138 -12.19 9.75 0.37
N ARG A 139 -11.15 10.22 -0.33
CA ARG A 139 -10.41 9.40 -1.31
C ARG A 139 -9.64 8.27 -0.65
N ILE A 140 -9.14 8.47 0.58
CA ILE A 140 -8.47 7.41 1.35
C ILE A 140 -9.48 6.30 1.63
N LEU A 141 -10.64 6.63 2.21
CA LEU A 141 -11.68 5.66 2.53
C LEU A 141 -12.17 4.91 1.28
N ALA A 142 -12.48 5.63 0.20
CA ALA A 142 -12.89 5.02 -1.06
C ALA A 142 -11.82 4.08 -1.64
N SER A 143 -10.53 4.43 -1.49
CA SER A 143 -9.43 3.58 -1.95
C SER A 143 -9.28 2.33 -1.09
N VAL A 144 -9.47 2.43 0.23
CA VAL A 144 -9.47 1.28 1.16
C VAL A 144 -10.61 0.31 0.81
N ASP A 145 -11.82 0.81 0.60
CA ASP A 145 -12.96 -0.03 0.22
C ASP A 145 -12.73 -0.71 -1.13
N LYS A 146 -12.13 0.00 -2.08
CA LYS A 146 -11.78 -0.59 -3.38
C LYS A 146 -10.75 -1.69 -3.27
N VAL A 147 -9.69 -1.52 -2.46
CA VAL A 147 -8.71 -2.60 -2.25
C VAL A 147 -9.38 -3.81 -1.58
N ARG A 148 -10.31 -3.58 -0.64
CA ARG A 148 -11.08 -4.65 0.01
C ARG A 148 -11.92 -5.44 -0.99
N GLU A 149 -12.67 -4.73 -1.84
CA GLU A 149 -13.46 -5.34 -2.92
C GLU A 149 -12.58 -6.17 -3.87
N ARG A 150 -11.41 -5.64 -4.24
CA ARG A 150 -10.45 -6.36 -5.10
C ARG A 150 -9.89 -7.62 -4.47
N LEU A 151 -9.72 -7.66 -3.15
CA LEU A 151 -9.32 -8.87 -2.44
C LEU A 151 -10.43 -9.93 -2.44
N GLN A 152 -11.68 -9.52 -2.27
CA GLN A 152 -12.83 -10.44 -2.23
C GLN A 152 -13.22 -10.98 -3.60
N THR A 153 -12.91 -10.24 -4.66
CA THR A 153 -13.15 -10.64 -6.06
C THR A 153 -12.01 -11.48 -6.64
N ALA A 154 -11.07 -11.96 -5.83
CA ALA A 154 -10.11 -12.97 -6.26
C ALA A 154 -10.88 -14.20 -6.77
N PRO A 155 -10.64 -14.68 -8.00
CA PRO A 155 -11.28 -15.90 -8.47
C PRO A 155 -10.86 -17.05 -7.56
N HIS A 156 -11.87 -17.72 -6.99
CA HIS A 156 -11.74 -19.09 -6.51
C HIS A 156 -11.48 -19.95 -7.75
N ASP A 157 -10.20 -20.20 -8.06
CA ASP A 157 -9.80 -21.35 -8.87
C ASP A 157 -9.55 -22.53 -7.92
#